data_AF-A0AAN9RE87-F1
#
_entry.id   AF-A0AAN9RE87-F1
#
_cell.length_a   1.000
_cell.length_b   1.000
_cell.length_c   1.000
_cell.angle_alpha   90.00
_cell.angle_beta   90.00
_cell.angle_gamma   90.00
#
_symmetry.space_group_name_H-M   'P 1'
#
loop_
_entity.id
_entity.type
_entity.pdbx_description
1 polymer ?
#
loop_
_entity_poly.entity_id
_entity_poly.type
_entity_poly.pdbx_seq_one_letter_code
_entity_poly.pdbx_strand_id
1 'polypeptide(L)'
;MNVEEEVQRLRQEIKRLGEVQEDGSYKVTFGTLFNDDECANIFEALVGTLRAAKRRKVLTYEGELLLQGVHDNVEITLSPASAAAET
;
A
#
# COMPACT_ATOMS: atom_id res chain seq x y z
N MET A 1 14.35 -7.56 -8.95
CA MET A 1 13.47 -6.95 -7.93
C MET A 1 12.32 -7.90 -7.70
N ASN A 2 12.17 -8.44 -6.49
CA ASN A 2 11.15 -9.43 -6.21
C ASN A 2 9.86 -8.72 -5.80
N VAL A 3 8.84 -8.78 -6.65
CA VAL A 3 7.53 -8.13 -6.43
C VAL A 3 6.92 -8.57 -5.08
N GLU A 4 7.19 -9.79 -4.63
CA GLU A 4 6.79 -10.27 -3.32
C GLU A 4 7.39 -9.48 -2.16
N GLU A 5 8.69 -9.23 -2.18
CA GLU A 5 9.36 -8.46 -1.13
C GLU A 5 8.88 -7.01 -1.13
N GLU A 6 8.73 -6.39 -2.29
CA GLU A 6 8.17 -5.05 -2.40
C GLU A 6 6.76 -4.96 -1.81
N VAL A 7 5.90 -5.95 -2.10
CA VAL A 7 4.56 -6.00 -1.51
C VAL A 7 4.65 -6.16 0.01
N GLN A 8 5.59 -6.94 0.55
CA GLN A 8 5.78 -7.02 2.01
C GLN A 8 6.23 -5.68 2.61
N ARG A 9 7.19 -4.99 1.97
CA ARG A 9 7.64 -3.66 2.42
C ARG A 9 6.51 -2.64 2.38
N LEU A 10 5.69 -2.68 1.33
CA LEU A 10 4.54 -1.79 1.18
C LEU A 10 3.54 -1.97 2.34
N ARG A 11 3.35 -3.21 2.80
CA ARG A 11 2.48 -3.48 3.96
C ARG A 11 3.05 -2.89 5.25
N GLN A 12 4.36 -2.96 5.45
CA GLN A 12 5.02 -2.33 6.60
C GLN A 12 4.82 -0.82 6.57
N GLU A 13 5.01 -0.19 5.42
CA GLU A 13 4.79 1.26 5.26
C GLU A 13 3.32 1.66 5.45
N ILE A 14 2.37 0.88 4.92
CA ILE A 14 0.94 1.12 5.17
C ILE A 14 0.60 1.00 6.66
N LYS A 15 1.22 0.07 7.39
CA LYS A 15 1.01 -0.06 8.84
C LYS A 15 1.66 1.07 9.64
N ARG A 16 2.75 1.63 9.12
CA ARG A 16 3.53 2.71 9.74
C ARG A 16 2.85 4.06 9.58
N LEU A 17 2.37 4.34 8.36
CA LEU A 17 1.76 5.61 7.97
C LEU A 17 0.25 5.62 8.09
N GLY A 18 -0.38 4.45 8.00
CA GLY A 18 -1.82 4.27 8.08
C GLY A 18 -2.32 4.00 9.49
N GLU A 19 -3.63 4.07 9.62
CA GLU A 19 -4.33 3.85 10.88
C GLU A 19 -4.97 2.46 10.91
N VAL A 20 -4.78 1.76 12.03
CA VAL A 20 -5.47 0.49 12.28
C VAL A 20 -6.97 0.74 12.45
N GLN A 21 -7.76 -0.08 11.79
CA GLN A 21 -9.22 -0.04 11.83
C GLN A 21 -9.74 -1.07 12.84
N GLU A 22 -11.01 -0.94 13.24
CA GLU A 22 -11.66 -1.85 14.20
C GLU A 22 -11.68 -3.32 13.72
N ASP A 23 -11.70 -3.54 12.40
CA ASP A 23 -11.65 -4.86 11.76
C ASP A 23 -10.21 -5.45 11.70
N GLY A 24 -9.21 -4.72 12.18
CA GLY A 24 -7.79 -5.10 12.09
C GLY A 24 -7.14 -4.83 10.73
N SER A 25 -7.89 -4.24 9.78
CA SER A 25 -7.35 -3.70 8.53
C SER A 25 -6.56 -2.41 8.81
N TYR A 26 -5.71 -1.99 7.87
CA TYR A 26 -5.02 -0.71 7.95
C TYR A 26 -5.48 0.19 6.83
N LYS A 27 -5.70 1.47 7.12
CA LYS A 27 -6.16 2.45 6.14
C LYS A 27 -5.15 3.57 6.02
N VAL A 28 -4.76 3.90 4.79
CA VAL A 28 -3.86 5.03 4.50
C VAL A 28 -4.26 5.70 3.20
N THR A 29 -4.09 7.00 3.09
CA THR A 29 -4.33 7.74 1.85
C THR A 29 -3.16 7.60 0.87
N PHE A 30 -3.47 7.50 -0.43
CA PHE A 30 -2.45 7.43 -1.48
C PHE A 30 -1.50 8.63 -1.44
N GLY A 31 -2.01 9.82 -1.18
CA GLY A 31 -1.19 11.02 -1.04
C GLY A 31 -0.17 10.90 0.08
N THR A 32 -0.52 10.25 1.20
CA THR A 32 0.41 10.03 2.32
C THR A 32 1.52 9.05 1.94
N LEU A 33 1.18 7.94 1.28
CA LEU A 33 2.18 6.98 0.80
C LEU A 33 3.08 7.59 -0.28
N PHE A 34 2.52 8.42 -1.16
CA PHE A 34 3.28 9.02 -2.26
C PHE A 34 4.15 10.19 -1.81
N ASN A 35 3.68 10.98 -0.85
CA ASN A 35 4.39 12.12 -0.28
C ASN A 35 5.39 11.71 0.81
N ASP A 36 5.45 10.42 1.17
CA ASP A 36 6.43 9.90 2.12
C ASP A 36 7.78 9.67 1.42
N ASP A 37 8.83 10.32 1.95
CA ASP A 37 10.19 10.27 1.41
C ASP A 37 10.80 8.85 1.45
N GLU A 38 10.40 8.00 2.40
CA GLU A 38 10.89 6.61 2.46
C GLU A 38 10.23 5.75 1.40
N CYS A 39 8.92 5.88 1.21
CA CYS A 39 8.22 5.22 0.11
C CYS A 39 8.80 5.63 -1.25
N ALA A 40 9.07 6.92 -1.46
CA ALA A 40 9.66 7.43 -2.70
C ALA A 40 11.11 6.92 -2.93
N ASN A 41 11.88 6.69 -1.87
CA ASN A 41 13.24 6.15 -1.96
C ASN A 41 13.29 4.63 -2.08
N ILE A 42 12.33 3.91 -1.50
CA ILE A 42 12.30 2.44 -1.47
C ILE A 42 11.61 1.88 -2.71
N PHE A 43 10.54 2.53 -3.19
CA PHE A 43 9.76 2.07 -4.33
C PHE A 43 10.07 2.90 -5.57
N GLU A 44 10.78 2.28 -6.51
CA GLU A 44 11.04 2.87 -7.84
C GLU A 44 9.72 3.18 -8.59
N ALA A 45 8.68 2.36 -8.35
CA ALA A 45 7.34 2.56 -8.88
C ALA A 45 6.25 2.14 -7.88
N LEU A 46 5.94 3.00 -6.90
CA LEU A 46 4.89 2.75 -5.89
C LEU A 46 3.55 2.30 -6.51
N VAL A 47 3.13 2.95 -7.61
CA VAL A 47 1.88 2.62 -8.32
C VAL A 47 1.92 1.19 -8.89
N GLY A 48 3.09 0.73 -9.34
CA GLY A 48 3.29 -0.65 -9.82
C GLY A 48 3.14 -1.67 -8.70
N THR A 49 3.76 -1.41 -7.55
CA THR A 49 3.69 -2.26 -6.36
C THR A 49 2.27 -2.32 -5.80
N LEU A 50 1.58 -1.18 -5.71
CA LEU A 50 0.16 -1.09 -5.31
C LEU A 50 -0.74 -1.92 -6.24
N ARG A 51 -0.53 -1.83 -7.55
CA ARG A 51 -1.29 -2.58 -8.54
C ARG A 51 -1.04 -4.08 -8.42
N ALA A 52 0.20 -4.49 -8.17
CA ALA A 52 0.55 -5.89 -7.93
C ALA A 52 -0.10 -6.43 -6.64
N ALA A 53 -0.06 -5.65 -5.55
CA ALA A 53 -0.69 -5.98 -4.27
C ALA A 53 -2.23 -6.10 -4.42
N LYS A 54 -2.86 -5.19 -5.16
CA LYS A 54 -4.30 -5.23 -5.47
C LYS A 54 -4.69 -6.48 -6.27
N ARG A 55 -3.91 -6.85 -7.31
CA ARG A 55 -4.16 -8.11 -8.05
C ARG A 55 -4.07 -9.35 -7.17
N ARG A 56 -3.24 -9.31 -6.12
CA ARG A 56 -3.07 -10.38 -5.13
C ARG A 56 -4.06 -10.31 -3.97
N LYS A 57 -5.00 -9.35 -3.98
CA LYS A 57 -6.00 -9.11 -2.92
C LYS A 57 -5.39 -8.79 -1.54
N VAL A 58 -4.15 -8.29 -1.52
CA VAL A 58 -3.45 -7.87 -0.30
C VAL A 58 -4.02 -6.54 0.20
N LEU A 59 -4.40 -5.66 -0.73
CA LEU A 59 -4.99 -4.36 -0.45
C LEU A 59 -6.07 -4.02 -1.46
N THR A 60 -6.87 -3.02 -1.12
CA THR A 60 -7.97 -2.51 -1.93
C THR A 60 -7.96 -0.99 -1.92
N TYR A 61 -8.32 -0.38 -3.05
CA TYR A 61 -8.47 1.07 -3.21
C TYR A 61 -9.41 1.34 -4.38
N GLU A 62 -10.06 2.49 -4.36
CA GLU A 62 -10.94 2.94 -5.43
C GLU A 62 -10.15 3.43 -6.66
N GLY A 63 -10.62 3.06 -7.85
CA GLY A 63 -9.96 3.37 -9.12
C GLY A 63 -8.99 2.29 -9.62
N GLU A 64 -8.72 2.31 -10.93
CA GLU A 64 -7.77 1.39 -11.58
C GLU A 64 -6.33 1.91 -11.57
N LEU A 65 -6.17 3.24 -11.66
CA LEU A 65 -4.89 3.94 -11.72
C LEU A 65 -4.92 5.08 -10.71
N LEU A 66 -3.81 5.24 -9.99
CA LEU A 66 -3.62 6.33 -9.04
C LEU A 66 -2.63 7.32 -9.63
N LEU A 67 -3.04 8.57 -9.74
CA LEU A 67 -2.26 9.69 -10.24
C LEU A 67 -2.07 10.69 -9.11
N GLN A 68 -0.83 11.11 -8.89
CA GLN A 68 -0.48 12.18 -7.96
C GLN A 68 -1.27 13.46 -8.30
N GLY A 69 -1.68 14.20 -7.27
CA GLY A 69 -2.52 15.39 -7.34
C GLY A 69 -4.02 15.09 -7.38
N VAL A 70 -4.42 14.07 -8.14
CA VAL A 70 -5.84 13.73 -8.35
C VAL A 70 -6.33 12.72 -7.31
N HIS A 71 -5.49 11.73 -6.99
CA HIS A 71 -5.87 10.60 -6.15
C HIS A 71 -5.29 10.68 -4.74
N ASP A 72 -4.75 11.81 -4.30
CA ASP A 72 -4.15 11.94 -2.96
C ASP A 72 -5.10 11.54 -1.83
N ASN A 73 -6.39 11.80 -2.00
CA ASN A 73 -7.43 11.47 -1.03
C ASN A 73 -7.99 10.04 -1.20
N VAL A 74 -7.48 9.24 -2.15
CA VAL A 74 -7.92 7.85 -2.30
C VAL A 74 -7.41 7.03 -1.14
N GLU A 75 -8.33 6.35 -0.48
CA GLU A 75 -8.04 5.51 0.66
C GLU A 75 -7.61 4.11 0.19
N ILE A 76 -6.44 3.71 0.65
CA ILE A 76 -5.88 2.38 0.46
C ILE A 76 -6.09 1.60 1.74
N THR A 77 -6.92 0.56 1.63
CA THR A 77 -7.25 -0.34 2.72
C THR A 77 -6.49 -1.64 2.55
N LEU A 78 -5.56 -1.90 3.46
CA LEU A 78 -4.82 -3.14 3.57
C LEU A 78 -5.68 -4.22 4.22
N SER A 79 -5.81 -5.37 3.56
CA SER A 79 -6.56 -6.51 4.10
C SER A 79 -5.91 -7.02 5.40
N PRO A 80 -6.71 -7.34 6.44
CA PRO A 80 -6.21 -7.79 7.74
C PRO A 80 -5.52 -9.16 7.69
N ALA A 81 -5.68 -9.91 6.59
CA ALA A 81 -5.22 -11.29 6.47
C ALA A 81 -4.14 -11.45 5.40
N SER A 82 -2.87 -11.25 5.77
CA SER A 82 -1.75 -11.96 5.13
C SER A 82 -0.49 -11.92 5.99
N ALA A 83 -0.56 -12.18 7.30
CA ALA A 83 0.64 -12.36 8.13
C ALA A 83 1.42 -13.66 7.78
N ALA A 84 1.28 -14.21 6.58
CA ALA A 84 1.67 -15.56 6.21
C ALA A 84 2.93 -15.64 5.31
N ALA A 85 3.87 -14.70 5.44
CA ALA A 85 5.17 -14.79 4.80
C ALA A 85 6.28 -14.34 5.77
N GLU A 86 6.23 -14.85 7.01
CA GLU A 86 7.34 -14.84 7.96
C GLU A 86 7.56 -16.29 8.39
N THR A 87 8.17 -17.10 7.52
CA THR A 87 8.87 -18.36 7.87
C THR A 87 10.05 -18.54 6.95
#